data_AF-A0A385BMD6-F1
#
_entry.id   AF-A0A385BMD6-F1
#
_cell.length_a   1.000
_cell.length_b   1.000
_cell.length_c   1.000
_cell.angle_alpha   90.00
_cell.angle_beta   90.00
_cell.angle_gamma   90.00
#
_symmetry.space_group_name_H-M   'P 1'
#
loop_
_entity.id
_entity.type
_entity.pdbx_description
1 polymer ?
#
loop_
_entity_poly.entity_id
_entity_poly.type
_entity_poly.pdbx_seq_one_letter_code
_entity_poly.pdbx_strand_id
1 'polypeptide(L)'
;MSNETLKEKLDEFIKLFESESEEIKGNVNYNSTLNITNQLLKFHHNKESEKYKTLIAEYIDELKTTDLPTGTKTQLELYNKYILKTGQYLIHERDFRHKGTNKIKYITFGIVLDFLAYYFFKSKLPFYLPIFTLIFTFLGIRRTKKMVTDGKAFGRGY
;
A
#
# COMPACT_ATOMS: atom_id res chain seq x y z
N MET A 1 -15.65 9.31 -12.20
CA MET A 1 -16.65 8.36 -11.68
C MET A 1 -16.85 8.61 -10.20
N SER A 2 -18.11 8.60 -9.71
CA SER A 2 -18.41 8.90 -8.30
C SER A 2 -18.05 7.73 -7.37
N ASN A 3 -17.98 8.03 -6.07
CA ASN A 3 -17.74 7.01 -5.06
C ASN A 3 -18.95 6.09 -4.88
N GLU A 4 -20.18 6.59 -5.04
CA GLU A 4 -21.37 5.74 -4.97
C GLU A 4 -21.33 4.67 -6.05
N THR A 5 -21.08 5.07 -7.31
CA THR A 5 -21.00 4.12 -8.43
C THR A 5 -19.89 3.08 -8.24
N LEU A 6 -18.72 3.50 -7.76
CA LEU A 6 -17.63 2.54 -7.49
C LEU A 6 -17.99 1.56 -6.37
N LYS A 7 -18.72 2.03 -5.35
CA LYS A 7 -19.17 1.18 -4.26
C LYS A 7 -20.19 0.15 -4.72
N GLU A 8 -21.14 0.53 -5.57
CA GLU A 8 -22.09 -0.38 -6.18
C GLU A 8 -21.37 -1.49 -6.98
N LYS A 9 -20.38 -1.11 -7.81
CA LYS A 9 -19.54 -2.07 -8.54
C LYS A 9 -18.77 -3.01 -7.62
N LEU A 10 -18.26 -2.51 -6.50
CA LEU A 10 -17.57 -3.33 -5.50
C LEU A 10 -18.52 -4.34 -4.86
N ASP A 11 -19.74 -3.91 -4.50
CA ASP A 11 -20.75 -4.77 -3.89
C ASP A 11 -21.21 -5.86 -4.88
N GLU A 12 -21.36 -5.53 -6.17
CA GLU A 12 -21.59 -6.51 -7.24
C GLU A 12 -20.45 -7.52 -7.35
N PHE A 13 -19.21 -7.05 -7.36
CA PHE A 13 -18.02 -7.91 -7.42
C PHE A 13 -17.94 -8.88 -6.24
N ILE A 14 -18.21 -8.39 -5.03
CA ILE A 14 -18.25 -9.24 -3.82
C ILE A 14 -19.32 -10.32 -3.98
N LYS A 15 -20.55 -9.95 -4.36
CA LYS A 15 -21.65 -10.90 -4.53
C LYS A 15 -21.34 -11.98 -5.57
N LEU A 16 -20.62 -11.63 -6.63
CA LEU A 16 -20.27 -12.58 -7.70
C LEU A 16 -19.19 -13.58 -7.28
N PHE A 17 -18.21 -13.18 -6.46
CA PHE A 17 -16.99 -13.97 -6.25
C PHE A 17 -16.72 -14.37 -4.79
N GLU A 18 -17.48 -13.89 -3.81
CA GLU A 18 -17.25 -14.18 -2.39
C GLU A 18 -17.44 -15.67 -2.05
N SER A 19 -18.44 -16.33 -2.64
CA SER A 19 -18.72 -17.75 -2.45
C SER A 19 -17.94 -18.68 -3.38
N GLU A 20 -17.18 -18.13 -4.32
CA GLU A 20 -16.43 -18.91 -5.30
C GLU A 20 -15.21 -19.59 -4.69
N SER A 21 -14.67 -20.57 -5.42
CA SER A 21 -13.46 -21.30 -5.01
C SER A 21 -12.24 -20.37 -4.94
N GLU A 22 -11.25 -20.75 -4.13
CA GLU A 22 -9.99 -19.99 -4.02
C GLU A 22 -9.26 -19.89 -5.37
N GLU A 23 -9.43 -20.88 -6.25
CA GLU A 23 -8.89 -20.85 -7.61
C GLU A 23 -9.53 -19.71 -8.43
N ILE A 24 -10.85 -19.60 -8.41
CA ILE A 24 -11.57 -18.51 -9.12
C ILE A 24 -11.22 -17.16 -8.51
N LYS A 25 -11.20 -17.06 -7.18
CA LYS A 25 -10.78 -15.85 -6.45
C LYS A 25 -9.36 -15.41 -6.82
N GLY A 26 -8.45 -16.37 -6.99
CA GLY A 26 -7.10 -16.13 -7.50
C GLY A 26 -7.11 -15.57 -8.92
N ASN A 27 -7.89 -16.18 -9.82
CA ASN A 27 -8.03 -15.74 -11.21
C ASN A 27 -8.59 -14.32 -11.34
N VAL A 28 -9.52 -13.92 -10.47
CA VAL A 28 -10.08 -12.56 -10.46
C VAL A 28 -9.35 -11.58 -9.53
N ASN A 29 -8.18 -11.98 -9.03
CA ASN A 29 -7.35 -11.18 -8.12
C ASN A 29 -8.16 -10.59 -6.94
N TYR A 30 -9.08 -11.39 -6.38
CA TYR A 30 -10.14 -10.95 -5.48
C TYR A 30 -9.66 -9.98 -4.38
N ASN A 31 -8.65 -10.38 -3.61
CA ASN A 31 -8.11 -9.58 -2.52
C ASN A 31 -7.46 -8.27 -3.00
N SER A 32 -6.77 -8.29 -4.14
CA SER A 32 -6.16 -7.10 -4.71
C SER A 32 -7.21 -6.11 -5.15
N THR A 33 -8.25 -6.59 -5.83
CA THR A 33 -9.40 -5.79 -6.28
C THR A 33 -10.11 -5.16 -5.08
N LEU A 34 -10.45 -5.93 -4.05
CA LEU A 34 -11.04 -5.41 -2.82
C LEU A 34 -10.18 -4.33 -2.17
N ASN A 35 -8.89 -4.62 -1.97
CA ASN A 35 -7.98 -3.70 -1.30
C ASN A 35 -7.83 -2.39 -2.06
N ILE A 36 -7.63 -2.46 -3.37
CA ILE A 36 -7.46 -1.31 -4.25
C ILE A 36 -8.73 -0.46 -4.27
N THR A 37 -9.89 -1.07 -4.51
CA THR A 37 -11.17 -0.35 -4.58
C THR A 37 -11.47 0.36 -3.28
N ASN A 38 -11.28 -0.32 -2.14
CA ASN A 38 -11.46 0.28 -0.82
C ASN A 38 -10.49 1.44 -0.54
N GLN A 39 -9.29 1.45 -1.12
CA GLN A 39 -8.42 2.63 -1.01
C GLN A 39 -8.87 3.77 -1.93
N LEU A 40 -9.26 3.46 -3.17
CA LEU A 40 -9.75 4.47 -4.10
C LEU A 40 -10.98 5.22 -3.56
N LEU A 41 -11.88 4.51 -2.86
CA LEU A 41 -13.06 5.10 -2.22
C LEU A 41 -12.72 6.16 -1.17
N LYS A 42 -11.51 6.16 -0.60
CA LYS A 42 -11.08 7.17 0.39
C LYS A 42 -10.66 8.50 -0.22
N PHE A 43 -10.46 8.56 -1.53
CA PHE A 43 -10.09 9.79 -2.22
C PHE A 43 -11.36 10.51 -2.67
N HIS A 44 -11.84 11.45 -1.85
CA HIS A 44 -12.96 12.32 -2.23
C HIS A 44 -12.45 13.49 -3.09
N HIS A 45 -13.16 13.79 -4.18
CA HIS A 45 -12.95 14.97 -5.03
C HIS A 45 -11.54 15.13 -5.68
N ASN A 46 -10.78 14.05 -5.87
CA ASN A 46 -9.55 14.08 -6.66
C ASN A 46 -9.84 13.65 -8.12
N LYS A 47 -9.74 14.58 -9.07
CA LYS A 47 -9.95 14.33 -10.51
C LYS A 47 -9.05 13.24 -11.08
N GLU A 48 -7.82 13.13 -10.59
CA GLU A 48 -6.90 12.08 -11.00
C GLU A 48 -7.35 10.71 -10.48
N SER A 49 -7.85 10.66 -9.23
CA SER A 49 -8.39 9.41 -8.66
C SER A 49 -9.57 8.88 -9.45
N GLU A 50 -10.37 9.75 -10.06
CA GLU A 50 -11.53 9.34 -10.86
C GLU A 50 -11.15 8.47 -12.05
N LYS A 51 -10.01 8.74 -12.69
CA LYS A 51 -9.49 7.91 -13.79
C LYS A 51 -9.26 6.47 -13.32
N TYR A 52 -8.66 6.31 -12.14
CA TYR A 52 -8.33 5.02 -11.58
C TYR A 52 -9.54 4.29 -10.98
N LYS A 53 -10.52 5.04 -10.48
CA LYS A 53 -11.84 4.51 -10.13
C LYS A 53 -12.51 3.89 -11.35
N THR A 54 -12.58 4.63 -12.46
CA THR A 54 -13.12 4.12 -13.73
C THR A 54 -12.36 2.88 -14.19
N LEU A 55 -11.03 2.92 -14.16
CA LEU A 55 -10.18 1.79 -14.57
C LEU A 55 -10.47 0.49 -13.81
N ILE A 56 -10.77 0.57 -12.50
CA ILE A 56 -11.14 -0.59 -11.70
C ILE A 56 -12.58 -1.04 -11.95
N ALA A 57 -13.51 -0.12 -12.20
CA ALA A 57 -14.86 -0.51 -12.61
C ALA A 57 -14.86 -1.22 -13.97
N GLU A 58 -14.05 -0.77 -14.92
CA GLU A 58 -13.84 -1.44 -16.22
C GLU A 58 -13.32 -2.86 -16.03
N TYR A 59 -12.38 -3.07 -15.10
CA TYR A 59 -11.90 -4.41 -14.75
C TYR A 59 -13.04 -5.31 -14.24
N ILE A 60 -13.86 -4.81 -13.31
CA ILE A 60 -14.99 -5.56 -12.76
C ILE A 60 -15.99 -5.92 -13.86
N ASP A 61 -16.26 -5.01 -14.79
CA ASP A 61 -17.17 -5.26 -15.89
C ASP A 61 -16.59 -6.23 -16.94
N GLU A 62 -15.29 -6.16 -17.24
CA GLU A 62 -14.61 -7.11 -18.14
C GLU A 62 -14.63 -8.53 -17.58
N LEU A 63 -14.50 -8.68 -16.26
CA LEU A 63 -14.62 -9.99 -15.60
C LEU A 63 -16.00 -10.62 -15.75
N LYS A 64 -17.08 -9.82 -15.81
CA LYS A 64 -18.45 -10.35 -15.99
C LYS A 64 -18.66 -10.97 -17.37
N THR A 65 -17.88 -10.53 -18.36
CA THR A 65 -17.95 -11.01 -19.74
C THR A 65 -16.88 -12.05 -20.06
N THR A 66 -15.99 -12.35 -19.11
CA THR A 66 -14.89 -13.28 -19.32
C THR A 66 -15.29 -14.67 -18.86
N ASP A 67 -15.11 -15.67 -19.71
CA ASP A 67 -15.28 -17.07 -19.31
C ASP A 67 -14.19 -17.45 -18.29
N LEU A 68 -14.61 -17.72 -17.06
CA LEU A 68 -13.73 -18.12 -15.96
C LEU A 68 -13.73 -19.64 -15.79
N PRO A 69 -12.61 -20.26 -15.37
CA PRO A 69 -11.33 -19.63 -15.03
C PRO A 69 -10.57 -19.15 -16.27
N THR A 70 -9.88 -18.02 -16.13
CA THR A 70 -9.00 -17.53 -17.20
C THR A 70 -7.69 -18.31 -17.20
N GLY A 71 -7.11 -18.54 -18.38
CA GLY A 71 -5.73 -18.99 -18.45
C GLY A 71 -4.78 -17.94 -17.85
N THR A 72 -3.62 -18.37 -17.35
CA THR A 72 -2.61 -17.50 -16.70
C THR A 72 -2.23 -16.27 -17.52
N LYS A 73 -2.22 -16.39 -18.86
CA LYS A 73 -1.92 -15.27 -19.76
C LYS A 73 -2.97 -14.17 -19.68
N THR A 74 -4.24 -14.50 -19.83
CA THR A 74 -5.35 -13.54 -19.77
C THR A 74 -5.46 -12.92 -18.38
N GLN A 75 -5.30 -13.72 -17.33
CA GLN A 75 -5.24 -13.23 -15.95
C GLN A 75 -4.14 -12.17 -15.78
N LEU A 76 -2.93 -12.44 -16.28
CA LEU A 76 -1.79 -11.53 -16.18
C LEU A 76 -1.99 -10.25 -17.01
N GLU A 77 -2.61 -10.37 -18.19
CA GLU A 77 -2.96 -9.22 -19.04
C GLU A 77 -3.95 -8.30 -18.32
N LEU A 78 -5.03 -8.84 -17.77
CA LEU A 78 -6.01 -8.08 -17.01
C LEU A 78 -5.38 -7.45 -15.76
N TYR A 79 -4.56 -8.20 -15.03
CA TYR A 79 -3.84 -7.69 -13.88
C TYR A 79 -2.95 -6.49 -14.24
N ASN A 80 -2.13 -6.61 -15.29
CA ASN A 80 -1.22 -5.55 -15.70
C ASN A 80 -1.96 -4.34 -16.26
N LYS A 81 -3.06 -4.56 -16.98
CA LYS A 81 -3.87 -3.51 -17.60
C LYS A 81 -4.58 -2.65 -16.56
N TYR A 82 -5.10 -3.26 -15.49
CA TYR A 82 -6.00 -2.59 -14.55
C TYR A 82 -5.45 -2.50 -13.12
N ILE A 83 -5.18 -3.66 -12.51
CA ILE A 83 -4.81 -3.79 -11.10
C ILE A 83 -3.45 -3.14 -10.85
N LEU A 84 -2.44 -3.46 -11.66
CA LEU A 84 -1.09 -2.94 -11.48
C LEU A 84 -1.03 -1.42 -11.66
N LYS A 85 -1.67 -0.89 -12.71
CA LYS A 85 -1.69 0.56 -12.97
C LYS A 85 -2.35 1.33 -11.84
N THR A 86 -3.47 0.81 -11.33
CA THR A 86 -4.17 1.42 -10.20
C THR A 86 -3.36 1.30 -8.91
N GLY A 87 -2.73 0.14 -8.68
CA GLY A 87 -1.83 -0.07 -7.55
C GLY A 87 -0.67 0.92 -7.55
N GLN A 88 -0.04 1.17 -8.70
CA GLN A 88 1.05 2.14 -8.85
C GLN A 88 0.61 3.56 -8.52
N TYR A 89 -0.58 3.97 -8.96
CA TYR A 89 -1.16 5.26 -8.58
C TYR A 89 -1.40 5.36 -7.08
N LEU A 90 -2.01 4.34 -6.47
CA LEU A 90 -2.23 4.31 -5.03
C LEU A 90 -0.92 4.36 -4.25
N ILE A 91 0.14 3.71 -4.74
CA ILE A 91 1.49 3.77 -4.16
C ILE A 91 2.09 5.19 -4.22
N HIS A 92 1.70 5.97 -5.23
CA HIS A 92 2.14 7.36 -5.38
C HIS A 92 1.34 8.32 -4.48
N GLU A 93 0.02 8.22 -4.50
CA GLU A 93 -0.90 9.16 -3.84
C GLU A 93 -1.09 8.94 -2.34
N ARG A 94 -1.23 7.69 -1.92
CA ARG A 94 -0.96 7.38 -0.52
C ARG A 94 0.55 7.42 -0.42
N ASP A 95 1.10 8.07 0.59
CA ASP A 95 2.51 8.01 0.99
C ASP A 95 2.97 6.57 1.34
N PHE A 96 2.74 5.58 0.49
CA PHE A 96 3.26 4.22 0.61
C PHE A 96 4.77 4.21 0.61
N ARG A 97 5.39 5.15 -0.12
CA ARG A 97 6.84 5.32 -0.07
C ARG A 97 7.34 5.90 1.25
N HIS A 98 6.51 6.58 2.05
CA HIS A 98 7.06 7.49 3.08
C HIS A 98 6.37 7.55 4.44
N LYS A 99 5.10 7.18 4.61
CA LYS A 99 4.47 7.28 5.94
C LYS A 99 4.96 6.20 6.89
N GLY A 100 5.25 5.00 6.38
CA GLY A 100 5.90 3.93 7.13
C GLY A 100 7.39 4.20 7.28
N THR A 101 7.76 5.24 8.04
CA THR A 101 9.07 5.41 8.70
C THR A 101 10.22 4.77 7.94
N ASN A 102 10.91 5.55 7.11
CA ASN A 102 12.18 5.12 6.55
C ASN A 102 13.13 4.92 7.75
N LYS A 103 13.10 3.74 8.38
CA LYS A 103 13.84 3.40 9.61
C LYS A 103 15.32 3.70 9.39
N ILE A 104 15.77 3.44 8.16
CA ILE A 104 17.08 3.80 7.64
C ILE A 104 17.34 5.30 7.82
N LYS A 105 16.45 6.21 7.37
CA LYS A 105 16.64 7.66 7.60
C LYS A 105 16.78 8.04 9.08
N TYR A 106 15.99 7.43 9.97
CA TYR A 106 16.10 7.69 11.41
C TYR A 106 17.42 7.17 12.00
N ILE A 107 17.83 5.96 11.61
CA ILE A 107 19.11 5.37 12.01
C ILE A 107 20.27 6.22 11.47
N THR A 108 20.26 6.57 10.18
CA THR A 108 21.28 7.41 9.55
C THR A 108 21.37 8.78 10.23
N PHE A 109 20.24 9.41 10.55
CA PHE A 109 20.22 10.68 11.27
C PHE A 109 20.82 10.55 12.68
N GLY A 110 20.48 9.46 13.40
CA GLY A 110 21.08 9.15 14.70
C GLY A 110 22.60 8.95 14.61
N ILE A 111 23.07 8.23 13.59
CA ILE A 111 24.51 8.00 13.35
C ILE A 111 25.23 9.33 13.10
N VAL A 112 24.69 10.19 12.23
CA VAL A 112 25.27 11.51 11.96
C VAL A 112 25.36 12.35 13.24
N LEU A 113 24.32 12.36 14.06
CA LEU A 113 24.33 13.07 15.34
C LEU A 113 25.34 12.49 16.34
N ASP A 114 25.47 11.16 16.41
CA ASP A 114 26.48 10.52 17.26
C ASP A 114 27.90 10.87 16.80
N PHE A 115 28.16 10.95 15.49
CA PHE A 115 29.46 11.38 14.97
C PHE A 115 29.74 12.86 15.26
N LEU A 116 28.74 13.73 15.12
CA LEU A 116 28.87 15.14 15.48
C LEU A 116 29.14 15.29 16.99
N ALA A 117 28.37 14.61 17.83
CA ALA A 117 28.56 14.63 19.28
C ALA A 117 29.95 14.10 19.65
N TYR A 118 30.37 12.97 19.07
CA TYR A 118 31.70 12.44 19.30
C TYR A 118 32.78 13.43 18.86
N TYR A 119 32.66 14.06 17.70
CA TYR A 119 33.63 15.06 17.22
C TYR A 119 33.79 16.24 18.19
N PHE A 120 32.69 16.80 18.70
CA PHE A 120 32.74 17.95 19.62
C PHE A 120 33.13 17.57 21.06
N PHE A 121 32.82 16.35 21.51
CA PHE A 121 33.04 15.92 22.90
C PHE A 121 34.22 14.95 23.08
N LYS A 122 34.97 14.62 22.00
CA LYS A 122 36.11 13.69 22.04
C LYS A 122 37.16 14.03 23.10
N SER A 123 37.34 15.31 23.41
CA SER A 123 38.30 15.78 24.42
C SER A 123 37.84 15.51 25.86
N LYS A 124 36.54 15.33 26.10
CA LYS A 124 35.94 15.09 27.42
C LYS A 124 35.45 13.66 27.61
N LEU A 125 35.12 12.98 26.52
CA LEU A 125 34.64 11.59 26.49
C LEU A 125 35.55 10.78 25.54
N PRO A 126 36.46 9.94 26.08
CA PRO A 126 37.39 9.18 25.25
C PRO A 126 36.75 7.98 24.54
N PHE A 127 35.47 7.69 24.80
CA PHE A 127 34.75 6.55 24.24
C PHE A 127 33.54 7.02 23.43
N TYR A 128 33.24 6.28 22.35
CA TYR A 128 32.06 6.52 21.51
C TYR A 128 30.81 5.89 22.15
N LEU A 129 29.76 6.67 22.31
CA LEU A 129 28.46 6.23 22.81
C LEU A 129 27.36 6.57 21.78
N PRO A 130 26.74 5.58 21.12
CA PRO A 130 25.76 5.80 20.06
C PRO A 130 24.35 6.12 20.61
N ILE A 131 24.26 7.15 21.47
CA ILE A 131 23.03 7.48 22.21
C ILE A 131 21.93 7.92 21.23
N PHE A 132 22.25 8.78 20.26
CA PHE A 132 21.26 9.28 19.31
C PHE A 132 20.81 8.17 18.36
N THR A 133 21.71 7.32 17.88
CA THR A 133 21.35 6.14 17.08
C THR A 133 20.36 5.24 17.82
N LEU A 134 20.61 4.95 19.10
CA LEU A 134 19.70 4.13 19.91
C LEU A 134 18.32 4.79 20.08
N ILE A 135 18.27 6.08 20.41
CA ILE A 135 17.02 6.83 20.58
C ILE A 135 16.20 6.84 19.28
N PHE A 136 16.83 7.20 18.16
CA PHE A 136 16.14 7.30 16.87
C PHE A 136 15.71 5.94 16.33
N THR A 137 16.49 4.89 16.59
CA THR A 137 16.10 3.51 16.28
C THR A 137 14.83 3.10 17.04
N PHE A 138 14.79 3.37 18.35
CA PHE A 138 13.62 3.08 19.18
C PHE A 138 12.37 3.86 18.73
N LEU A 139 12.51 5.16 18.45
CA LEU A 139 11.43 6.00 17.92
C LEU A 139 10.91 5.49 16.58
N GLY A 140 11.81 5.08 15.69
CA GLY A 140 11.47 4.47 14.41
C GLY A 140 10.62 3.21 14.57
N ILE A 141 11.06 2.27 15.43
CA ILE A 141 10.35 1.02 15.72
C ILE A 141 8.96 1.29 16.30
N ARG A 142 8.85 2.18 17.30
CA ARG A 142 7.57 2.50 17.96
C ARG A 142 6.56 3.09 16.99
N ARG A 143 7.01 3.99 16.10
CA ARG A 143 6.14 4.62 15.10
C ARG A 143 5.69 3.63 14.03
N THR A 144 6.56 2.70 13.59
CA THR A 144 6.15 1.61 12.70
C THR A 144 5.07 0.73 13.33
N LYS A 145 5.26 0.30 14.60
CA LYS A 145 4.28 -0.53 15.30
C LYS A 145 2.91 0.15 15.37
N LYS A 146 2.87 1.43 15.74
CA LYS A 146 1.61 2.21 15.79
C LYS A 146 0.88 2.24 14.45
N MET A 147 1.60 2.36 13.33
CA MET A 147 0.98 2.39 12.00
C MET A 147 0.36 1.06 11.57
N VAL A 148 0.97 -0.05 11.96
CA VAL A 148 0.41 -1.39 11.72
C VAL A 148 -0.87 -1.56 12.52
N THR A 149 -0.87 -1.17 13.80
CA THR A 149 -2.06 -1.23 14.66
C THR A 149 -3.19 -0.32 14.17
N ASP A 150 -2.87 0.89 13.71
CA ASP A 150 -3.84 1.87 13.17
C ASP A 150 -4.45 1.46 11.81
N GLY A 151 -4.08 0.30 11.24
CA GLY A 151 -4.56 -0.14 9.91
C GLY A 151 -4.11 0.78 8.77
N LYS A 152 -3.08 1.60 9.00
CA LYS A 152 -2.47 2.50 8.01
C LYS A 152 -1.41 1.77 7.18
N ALA A 153 -1.04 0.56 7.56
CA ALA A 153 -0.26 -0.36 6.72
C ALA A 153 -1.14 -0.92 5.61
N PHE A 154 -0.67 -0.86 4.38
CA PHE A 154 -1.31 -1.52 3.25
C PHE A 154 -0.87 -2.97 3.16
N GLY A 155 -1.79 -3.84 2.73
CA GLY A 155 -1.57 -5.28 2.62
C GLY A 155 -1.91 -5.99 3.92
N ARG A 156 -3.21 -6.11 4.22
CA ARG A 156 -3.69 -7.20 5.08
C ARG A 156 -3.95 -8.40 4.15
N GLY A 157 -3.25 -9.51 4.37
CA GLY A 157 -3.52 -10.78 3.67
C GLY A 157 -2.80 -10.98 2.34
N TYR A 158 -1.63 -10.36 2.14
CA TYR A 158 -0.62 -10.89 1.21
C TYR A 158 0.36 -11.77 1.98
#